data_AF-A0A9D2G686-F1
#
_entry.id   AF-A0A9D2G686-F1
#
_cell.length_a   1.000
_cell.length_b   1.000
_cell.length_c   1.000
_cell.angle_alpha   90.00
_cell.angle_beta   90.00
_cell.angle_gamma   90.00
#
_symmetry.space_group_name_H-M   'P 1'
#
loop_
_entity.id
_entity.type
_entity.pdbx_description
1 polymer ?
#
loop_
_entity_poly.entity_id
_entity_poly.type
_entity_poly.pdbx_seq_one_letter_code
_entity_poly.pdbx_strand_id
1 'polypeptide(L)'
;MSGKKTVYTAVNYILLAAALALTILLILKGDIGEGSRTLVCALVCVAAGLQAHTLIHELGHLLIGLLSGFRPVSFTIAFVRFSRIGKRISFVPNAAVAGACEMFPIGRKGLFGRLCVYTLGGAAFNFIFSTAVLLLYFLLPPSWILLTLAALAPLNLYECAMELLPAHLPAGKTDGCFLRDLMQKEAGACNAYAVFEAQSLLAKGSFSTLPRSLLYDVPVVREDDPAFLSLLSLRMMRAAIAEEREDALNAAKRLYALSEYLPPIEAYETAADCICVFSRFGYKDASIRLPEEGKNMSKCVAFWRMKTLFGPEGERLNARKRWEKDAKKLPMQGQREWENFWMEQMGEIGGSLGR
;
A
#
# COMPACT_ATOMS: atom_id res chain seq x y z
N MET A 1 -13.09 19.90 15.45
CA MET A 1 -12.71 18.51 15.12
C MET A 1 -13.03 17.47 16.22
N SER A 2 -13.32 17.86 17.48
CA SER A 2 -13.58 16.90 18.58
C SER A 2 -14.87 16.07 18.42
N GLY A 3 -16.02 16.70 18.09
CA GLY A 3 -17.32 16.01 18.07
C GLY A 3 -17.47 14.89 17.03
N LYS A 4 -16.92 15.03 15.83
CA LYS A 4 -16.98 13.97 14.78
C LYS A 4 -16.21 12.71 15.20
N LYS A 5 -15.07 12.88 15.89
CA LYS A 5 -14.28 11.76 16.42
C LYS A 5 -15.05 11.05 17.54
N THR A 6 -15.69 11.82 18.44
CA THR A 6 -16.54 11.26 19.50
C THR A 6 -17.71 10.46 18.95
N VAL A 7 -18.40 10.96 17.90
CA VAL A 7 -19.50 10.24 17.25
C VAL A 7 -19.01 8.93 16.61
N TYR A 8 -17.92 8.98 15.84
CA TYR A 8 -17.35 7.77 15.22
C TYR A 8 -16.98 6.72 16.29
N THR A 9 -16.32 7.14 17.37
CA THR A 9 -15.95 6.25 18.47
C THR A 9 -17.17 5.65 19.17
N ALA A 10 -18.23 6.45 19.40
CA ALA A 10 -19.47 5.94 19.98
C ALA A 10 -20.15 4.90 19.06
N VAL A 11 -20.27 5.20 17.77
CA VAL A 11 -20.81 4.28 16.77
C VAL A 11 -19.99 3.00 16.72
N ASN A 12 -18.65 3.11 16.73
CA ASN A 12 -17.73 1.99 16.76
C ASN A 12 -18.01 1.03 17.92
N TYR A 13 -18.12 1.56 19.15
CA TYR A 13 -18.41 0.72 20.32
C TYR A 13 -19.81 0.09 20.29
N ILE A 14 -20.82 0.83 19.82
CA ILE A 14 -22.19 0.31 19.69
C ILE A 14 -22.23 -0.84 18.69
N LEU A 15 -21.65 -0.65 17.50
CA LEU A 15 -21.64 -1.68 16.45
C LEU A 15 -20.81 -2.90 16.86
N LEU A 16 -19.66 -2.69 17.51
CA LEU A 16 -18.84 -3.79 18.02
C LEU A 16 -19.58 -4.59 19.09
N ALA A 17 -20.23 -3.91 20.05
CA ALA A 17 -21.01 -4.57 21.08
C ALA A 17 -22.18 -5.37 20.48
N ALA A 18 -22.88 -4.80 19.48
CA ALA A 18 -23.94 -5.49 18.76
C ALA A 18 -23.41 -6.73 18.01
N ALA A 19 -22.26 -6.62 17.33
CA ALA A 19 -21.64 -7.73 16.63
C ALA A 19 -21.25 -8.86 17.59
N LEU A 20 -20.61 -8.53 18.72
CA LEU A 20 -20.25 -9.51 19.75
C LEU A 20 -21.48 -10.19 20.36
N ALA A 21 -22.53 -9.41 20.67
CA ALA A 21 -23.77 -9.96 21.19
C ALA A 21 -24.43 -10.94 20.20
N LEU A 22 -24.48 -10.58 18.90
CA LEU A 22 -25.01 -11.45 17.85
C LEU A 22 -24.16 -12.72 17.68
N THR A 23 -22.83 -12.60 17.73
CA THR A 23 -21.92 -13.75 17.70
C THR A 23 -22.19 -14.70 18.87
N ILE A 24 -22.34 -14.19 20.09
CA ILE A 24 -22.67 -14.99 21.28
C ILE A 24 -24.04 -15.65 21.11
N LEU A 25 -25.06 -14.90 20.68
CA LEU A 25 -26.41 -15.42 20.48
C LEU A 25 -26.45 -16.56 19.44
N LEU A 26 -25.70 -16.43 18.34
CA LEU A 26 -25.59 -17.49 17.32
C LEU A 26 -24.98 -18.76 17.91
N ILE A 27 -23.89 -18.62 18.67
CA ILE A 27 -23.22 -19.76 19.31
C ILE A 27 -24.14 -20.45 20.31
N LEU A 28 -24.86 -19.68 21.15
CA LEU A 28 -25.78 -20.22 22.16
C LEU A 28 -27.01 -20.91 21.55
N LYS A 29 -27.52 -20.39 20.42
CA LYS A 29 -28.65 -21.00 19.71
C LYS A 29 -28.25 -22.15 18.79
N GLY A 30 -26.96 -22.32 18.51
CA GLY A 30 -26.48 -23.40 17.65
C GLY A 30 -26.80 -24.77 18.24
N ASP A 31 -27.64 -25.52 17.55
CA ASP A 31 -28.00 -26.89 17.93
C ASP A 31 -26.88 -27.88 17.55
N ILE A 32 -25.76 -27.73 18.26
CA ILE A 32 -24.60 -28.61 18.20
C ILE A 32 -24.28 -29.05 19.64
N GLY A 33 -23.67 -30.23 19.82
CA GLY A 33 -23.31 -30.74 21.15
C GLY A 33 -22.36 -29.81 21.91
N GLU A 34 -22.35 -29.87 23.24
CA GLU A 34 -21.57 -28.96 24.10
C GLU A 34 -20.08 -28.93 23.76
N GLY A 35 -19.45 -30.09 23.51
CA GLY A 35 -18.05 -30.16 23.10
C GLY A 35 -17.76 -29.39 21.80
N SER A 36 -18.69 -29.45 20.84
CA SER A 36 -18.59 -28.69 19.59
C SER A 36 -18.80 -27.19 19.81
N ARG A 37 -19.67 -26.77 20.74
CA ARG A 37 -19.83 -25.34 21.09
C ARG A 37 -18.55 -24.77 21.68
N THR A 38 -17.90 -25.50 22.58
CA THR A 38 -16.61 -25.08 23.16
C THR A 38 -15.54 -24.91 22.08
N LEU A 39 -15.48 -25.84 21.13
CA LEU A 39 -14.58 -25.72 19.97
C LEU A 39 -14.89 -24.46 19.13
N VAL A 40 -16.16 -24.21 18.84
CA VAL A 40 -16.58 -23.01 18.08
C VAL A 40 -16.15 -21.72 18.82
N CYS A 41 -16.38 -21.62 20.13
CA CYS A 41 -15.92 -20.48 20.92
C CYS A 41 -14.41 -20.27 20.79
N ALA A 42 -13.61 -21.33 20.92
CA ALA A 42 -12.16 -21.25 20.79
C ALA A 42 -11.74 -20.77 19.40
N LEU A 43 -12.34 -21.32 18.33
CA LEU A 43 -12.05 -20.94 16.95
C LEU A 43 -12.43 -19.49 16.65
N VAL A 44 -13.57 -19.02 17.14
CA VAL A 44 -14.00 -17.62 16.98
C VAL A 44 -13.05 -16.68 17.71
N CYS A 45 -12.64 -17.00 18.94
CA CYS A 45 -11.64 -16.21 19.68
C CYS A 45 -10.30 -16.15 18.94
N VAL A 46 -9.82 -17.27 18.41
CA VAL A 46 -8.59 -17.32 17.61
C VAL A 46 -8.74 -16.48 16.33
N ALA A 47 -9.84 -16.63 15.60
CA ALA A 47 -10.10 -15.87 14.37
C ALA A 47 -10.23 -14.36 14.64
N ALA A 48 -10.85 -13.96 15.76
CA ALA A 48 -10.93 -12.57 16.19
C ALA A 48 -9.54 -12.03 16.57
N GLY A 49 -8.74 -12.80 17.32
CA GLY A 49 -7.37 -12.42 17.68
C GLY A 49 -6.43 -12.32 16.48
N LEU A 50 -6.67 -13.10 15.42
CA LEU A 50 -5.97 -13.02 14.14
C LEU A 50 -6.58 -12.02 13.14
N GLN A 51 -7.62 -11.28 13.53
CA GLN A 51 -8.31 -10.30 12.67
C GLN A 51 -8.79 -10.90 11.33
N ALA A 52 -9.41 -12.07 11.38
CA ALA A 52 -9.91 -12.75 10.18
C ALA A 52 -10.89 -11.91 9.34
N HIS A 53 -11.63 -10.98 9.96
CA HIS A 53 -12.51 -10.04 9.26
C HIS A 53 -11.72 -9.04 8.39
N THR A 54 -10.59 -8.53 8.88
CA THR A 54 -9.68 -7.68 8.10
C THR A 54 -9.00 -8.48 6.99
N LEU A 55 -8.66 -9.74 7.22
CA LEU A 55 -8.19 -10.64 6.15
C LEU A 55 -9.20 -10.75 5.00
N ILE A 56 -10.48 -11.00 5.33
CA ILE A 56 -11.56 -11.09 4.34
C ILE A 56 -11.71 -9.75 3.61
N HIS A 57 -11.60 -8.64 4.33
CA HIS A 57 -11.68 -7.30 3.76
C HIS A 57 -10.57 -7.04 2.73
N GLU A 58 -9.31 -7.26 3.11
CA GLU A 58 -8.18 -7.06 2.20
C GLU A 58 -8.24 -7.99 0.98
N LEU A 59 -8.71 -9.23 1.16
CA LEU A 59 -8.97 -10.15 0.03
C LEU A 59 -10.01 -9.59 -0.94
N GLY A 60 -10.99 -8.83 -0.44
CA GLY A 60 -11.95 -8.10 -1.25
C GLY A 60 -11.29 -7.08 -2.18
N HIS A 61 -10.42 -6.21 -1.64
CA HIS A 61 -9.62 -5.28 -2.45
C HIS A 61 -8.77 -6.01 -3.49
N LEU A 62 -8.12 -7.09 -3.10
CA LEU A 62 -7.27 -7.86 -4.01
C LEU A 62 -8.08 -8.45 -5.17
N LEU A 63 -9.18 -9.15 -4.89
CA LEU A 63 -10.00 -9.80 -5.90
C LEU A 63 -10.66 -8.78 -6.83
N ILE A 64 -11.27 -7.74 -6.27
CA ILE A 64 -11.95 -6.71 -7.05
C ILE A 64 -10.95 -5.83 -7.81
N GLY A 65 -9.79 -5.56 -7.23
CA GLY A 65 -8.68 -4.90 -7.92
C GLY A 65 -8.18 -5.70 -9.12
N LEU A 66 -7.97 -7.00 -8.97
CA LEU A 66 -7.58 -7.89 -10.07
C LEU A 66 -8.64 -7.89 -11.19
N LEU A 67 -9.93 -8.01 -10.85
CA LEU A 67 -11.03 -7.94 -11.81
C LEU A 67 -11.13 -6.56 -12.49
N SER A 68 -10.73 -5.50 -11.79
CA SER A 68 -10.67 -4.13 -12.29
C SER A 68 -9.36 -3.81 -13.04
N GLY A 69 -8.50 -4.81 -13.29
CA GLY A 69 -7.26 -4.61 -14.04
C GLY A 69 -6.15 -3.89 -13.28
N PHE A 70 -6.16 -3.98 -11.94
CA PHE A 70 -5.04 -3.61 -11.09
C PHE A 70 -4.07 -4.79 -10.96
N ARG A 71 -2.83 -4.49 -10.57
CA ARG A 71 -1.83 -5.51 -10.22
C ARG A 71 -1.36 -5.33 -8.78
N PRO A 72 -1.23 -6.43 -8.02
CA PRO A 72 -0.78 -6.38 -6.64
C PRO A 72 0.71 -6.04 -6.57
N VAL A 73 1.03 -5.10 -5.67
CA VAL A 73 2.39 -4.73 -5.24
C VAL A 73 2.69 -5.40 -3.92
N SER A 74 1.84 -5.14 -2.92
CA SER A 74 1.97 -5.76 -1.61
C SER A 74 0.59 -6.02 -1.00
N PHE A 75 0.55 -6.94 -0.05
CA PHE A 75 -0.64 -7.38 0.63
C PHE A 75 -0.25 -7.64 2.08
N THR A 76 -0.92 -7.04 3.03
CA THR A 76 -0.49 -7.03 4.43
C THR A 76 -1.66 -7.38 5.32
N ILE A 77 -1.46 -8.32 6.23
CA ILE A 77 -2.47 -8.76 7.20
C ILE A 77 -1.77 -8.94 8.55
N ALA A 78 -2.30 -8.28 9.58
CA ALA A 78 -1.75 -8.32 10.93
C ALA A 78 -0.22 -8.13 10.90
N PHE A 79 0.56 -9.13 11.35
CA PHE A 79 2.02 -9.06 11.43
C PHE A 79 2.76 -9.47 10.13
N VAL A 80 2.07 -9.71 9.02
CA VAL A 80 2.67 -10.28 7.80
C VAL A 80 2.38 -9.39 6.58
N ARG A 81 3.42 -8.76 6.02
CA ARG A 81 3.42 -8.11 4.70
C ARG A 81 3.97 -9.06 3.65
N PHE A 82 3.15 -9.39 2.68
CA PHE A 82 3.47 -10.05 1.42
C PHE A 82 3.83 -8.97 0.40
N SER A 83 5.10 -8.77 0.08
CA SER A 83 5.49 -7.89 -1.03
C SER A 83 5.89 -8.71 -2.26
N ARG A 84 5.40 -8.33 -3.44
CA ARG A 84 5.76 -8.95 -4.71
C ARG A 84 7.00 -8.28 -5.26
N ILE A 85 8.15 -8.93 -5.10
CA ILE A 85 9.40 -8.54 -5.76
C ILE A 85 9.60 -9.48 -6.96
N GLY A 86 8.98 -9.11 -8.08
CA GLY A 86 8.90 -9.90 -9.31
C GLY A 86 8.04 -11.14 -9.26
N LYS A 87 8.68 -12.32 -9.37
CA LYS A 87 7.99 -13.62 -9.34
C LYS A 87 7.97 -14.25 -7.94
N ARG A 88 8.56 -13.62 -6.93
CA ARG A 88 8.65 -14.17 -5.57
C ARG A 88 7.85 -13.30 -4.60
N ILE A 89 7.10 -13.97 -3.74
CA ILE A 89 6.40 -13.38 -2.60
C ILE A 89 7.42 -13.28 -1.48
N SER A 90 7.66 -12.08 -0.96
CA SER A 90 8.61 -11.83 0.12
C SER A 90 7.87 -11.58 1.41
N PHE A 91 8.24 -12.32 2.46
CA PHE A 91 7.73 -12.13 3.81
C PHE A 91 8.50 -11.00 4.49
N VAL A 92 7.78 -9.99 4.97
CA VAL A 92 8.32 -8.94 5.85
C VAL A 92 7.41 -8.84 7.07
N PRO A 93 7.96 -8.89 8.30
CA PRO A 93 7.18 -8.63 9.50
C PRO A 93 6.60 -7.21 9.43
N ASN A 94 5.29 -7.09 9.59
CA ASN A 94 4.61 -5.80 9.66
C ASN A 94 4.51 -5.35 11.12
N ALA A 95 4.96 -4.13 11.41
CA ALA A 95 4.78 -3.50 12.71
C ALA A 95 3.41 -2.81 12.85
N ALA A 96 2.72 -2.58 11.73
CA ALA A 96 1.36 -2.04 11.73
C ALA A 96 0.34 -3.15 12.03
N VAL A 97 -0.64 -2.83 12.86
CA VAL A 97 -1.73 -3.74 13.24
C VAL A 97 -2.85 -3.76 12.17
N ALA A 98 -2.85 -2.81 11.24
CA ALA A 98 -3.83 -2.71 10.17
C ALA A 98 -3.46 -3.57 8.95
N GLY A 99 -4.47 -4.12 8.28
CA GLY A 99 -4.33 -4.69 6.95
C GLY A 99 -3.99 -3.61 5.92
N ALA A 100 -3.37 -4.00 4.81
CA ALA A 100 -3.18 -3.12 3.67
C ALA A 100 -2.98 -3.90 2.37
N CYS A 101 -3.82 -3.65 1.37
CA CYS A 101 -3.63 -4.11 -0.01
C CYS A 101 -3.14 -2.94 -0.89
N GLU A 102 -1.92 -3.05 -1.40
CA GLU A 102 -1.34 -2.08 -2.32
C GLU A 102 -1.38 -2.63 -3.74
N MET A 103 -2.11 -1.95 -4.63
CA MET A 103 -2.20 -2.30 -6.04
C MET A 103 -2.04 -1.07 -6.91
N PHE A 104 -1.48 -1.23 -8.12
CA PHE A 104 -1.48 -0.18 -9.14
C PHE A 104 -2.39 -0.54 -10.32
N PRO A 105 -3.11 0.42 -10.91
CA PRO A 105 -3.96 0.21 -12.08
C PRO A 105 -3.12 -0.02 -13.35
N ILE A 106 -3.71 -0.66 -14.36
CA ILE A 106 -3.14 -0.72 -15.72
C ILE A 106 -4.04 0.03 -16.69
N GLY A 107 -3.45 0.99 -17.39
CA GLY A 107 -4.13 1.82 -18.39
C GLY A 107 -5.13 2.82 -17.78
N ARG A 108 -5.56 3.79 -18.58
CA ARG A 108 -6.42 4.90 -18.13
C ARG A 108 -7.93 4.70 -18.34
N LYS A 109 -8.31 3.75 -19.22
CA LYS A 109 -9.72 3.57 -19.61
C LYS A 109 -10.60 3.29 -18.37
N GLY A 110 -11.54 4.19 -18.10
CA GLY A 110 -12.45 4.08 -16.96
C GLY A 110 -11.75 4.04 -15.59
N LEU A 111 -10.57 4.64 -15.44
CA LEU A 111 -9.77 4.57 -14.20
C LEU A 111 -10.56 5.03 -12.97
N PHE A 112 -11.29 6.14 -13.05
CA PHE A 112 -12.09 6.65 -11.94
C PHE A 112 -13.11 5.62 -11.41
N GLY A 113 -13.90 5.01 -12.30
CA GLY A 113 -14.88 4.00 -11.92
C GLY A 113 -14.22 2.74 -11.35
N ARG A 114 -13.11 2.30 -11.94
CA ARG A 114 -12.35 1.14 -11.44
C ARG A 114 -11.73 1.41 -10.07
N LEU A 115 -11.27 2.64 -9.81
CA LEU A 115 -10.78 3.05 -8.49
C LEU A 115 -11.90 3.06 -7.46
N CYS A 116 -13.08 3.59 -7.80
CA CYS A 116 -14.25 3.55 -6.90
C CYS A 116 -14.64 2.11 -6.53
N VAL A 117 -14.68 1.21 -7.52
CA VAL A 117 -15.00 -0.20 -7.32
C VAL A 117 -13.92 -0.91 -6.50
N TYR A 118 -12.63 -0.63 -6.76
CA TYR A 118 -11.51 -1.12 -5.96
C TYR A 118 -11.62 -0.67 -4.49
N THR A 119 -11.90 0.60 -4.24
CA THR A 119 -12.08 1.15 -2.88
C THR A 119 -13.25 0.53 -2.16
N LEU A 120 -14.34 0.17 -2.82
CA LEU A 120 -15.46 -0.53 -2.16
C LEU A 120 -15.22 -2.04 -2.00
N GLY A 121 -14.10 -2.55 -2.52
CA GLY A 121 -13.87 -3.96 -2.67
C GLY A 121 -13.86 -4.72 -1.34
N GLY A 122 -13.20 -4.18 -0.32
CA GLY A 122 -13.13 -4.81 0.98
C GLY A 122 -14.48 -4.88 1.69
N ALA A 123 -15.17 -3.75 1.80
CA ALA A 123 -16.51 -3.70 2.39
C ALA A 123 -17.52 -4.61 1.66
N ALA A 124 -17.49 -4.63 0.32
CA ALA A 124 -18.36 -5.49 -0.48
C ALA A 124 -18.10 -6.98 -0.19
N PHE A 125 -16.84 -7.39 -0.05
CA PHE A 125 -16.48 -8.78 0.20
C PHE A 125 -16.89 -9.24 1.60
N ASN A 126 -16.74 -8.39 2.61
CA ASN A 126 -17.24 -8.65 3.96
C ASN A 126 -18.76 -8.82 3.99
N PHE A 127 -19.48 -7.98 3.24
CA PHE A 127 -20.93 -8.07 3.11
C PHE A 127 -21.36 -9.38 2.42
N ILE A 128 -20.71 -9.73 1.31
CA ILE A 128 -20.98 -10.96 0.55
C ILE A 128 -20.69 -12.19 1.42
N PHE A 129 -19.54 -12.24 2.10
CA PHE A 129 -19.18 -13.33 3.00
C PHE A 129 -20.24 -13.51 4.09
N SER A 130 -20.59 -12.42 4.78
CA SER A 130 -21.57 -12.45 5.88
C SER A 130 -22.94 -12.92 5.41
N THR A 131 -23.42 -12.37 4.29
CA THR A 131 -24.72 -12.72 3.72
C THR A 131 -24.74 -14.18 3.27
N ALA A 132 -23.72 -14.63 2.54
CA ALA A 132 -23.65 -16.01 2.06
C ALA A 132 -23.63 -17.01 3.21
N VAL A 133 -22.80 -16.77 4.24
CA VAL A 133 -22.69 -17.69 5.38
C VAL A 133 -23.96 -17.71 6.23
N LEU A 134 -24.61 -16.56 6.46
CA LEU A 134 -25.88 -16.52 7.19
C LEU A 134 -27.01 -17.23 6.41
N LEU A 135 -27.06 -17.06 5.08
CA LEU A 135 -28.00 -17.82 4.24
C LEU A 135 -27.76 -19.33 4.36
N LEU A 136 -26.50 -19.78 4.28
CA LEU A 136 -26.16 -21.19 4.45
C LEU A 136 -26.52 -21.70 5.85
N TYR A 137 -26.34 -20.89 6.89
CA TYR A 137 -26.69 -21.24 8.27
C TYR A 137 -28.18 -21.55 8.44
N PHE A 138 -29.06 -20.83 7.74
CA PHE A 138 -30.51 -21.10 7.80
C PHE A 138 -30.98 -22.19 6.85
N LEU A 139 -30.21 -22.51 5.80
CA LEU A 139 -30.60 -23.47 4.75
C LEU A 139 -30.04 -24.88 4.95
N LEU A 140 -28.91 -25.02 5.67
CA LEU A 140 -28.20 -26.30 5.82
C LEU A 140 -28.33 -26.86 7.24
N PRO A 141 -28.18 -28.18 7.41
CA PRO A 141 -28.12 -28.80 8.74
C PRO A 141 -27.01 -28.20 9.61
N PRO A 142 -27.23 -28.08 10.92
CA PRO A 142 -26.24 -27.51 11.82
C PRO A 142 -24.96 -28.35 11.84
N SER A 143 -23.82 -27.69 11.70
CA SER A 143 -22.49 -28.28 11.87
C SER A 143 -21.58 -27.29 12.58
N TRP A 144 -20.55 -27.78 13.26
CA TRP A 144 -19.61 -26.92 13.97
C TRP A 144 -18.85 -25.98 13.03
N ILE A 145 -18.57 -26.40 11.78
CA ILE A 145 -17.92 -25.57 10.75
C ILE A 145 -18.85 -24.41 10.37
N LEU A 146 -20.09 -24.73 10.02
CA LEU A 146 -21.08 -23.73 9.60
C LEU A 146 -21.37 -22.75 10.73
N LEU A 147 -21.49 -23.23 11.98
CA LEU A 147 -21.67 -22.36 13.13
C LEU A 147 -20.45 -21.46 13.37
N THR A 148 -19.23 -21.97 13.20
CA THR A 148 -18.00 -21.16 13.32
C THR A 148 -18.00 -20.03 12.30
N LEU A 149 -18.29 -20.33 11.03
CA LEU A 149 -18.36 -19.31 9.98
C LEU A 149 -19.48 -18.31 10.25
N ALA A 150 -20.68 -18.79 10.65
CA ALA A 150 -21.82 -17.93 10.95
C ALA A 150 -21.55 -17.00 12.13
N ALA A 151 -20.85 -17.49 13.16
CA ALA A 151 -20.43 -16.69 14.31
C ALA A 151 -19.43 -15.57 13.93
N LEU A 152 -18.70 -15.70 12.82
CA LEU A 152 -17.84 -14.64 12.27
C LEU A 152 -18.58 -13.62 11.41
N ALA A 153 -19.79 -13.92 10.92
CA ALA A 153 -20.55 -13.02 10.06
C ALA A 153 -20.88 -11.67 10.73
N PRO A 154 -21.30 -11.59 12.02
CA PRO A 154 -21.51 -10.30 12.68
C PRO A 154 -20.26 -9.41 12.73
N LEU A 155 -19.07 -10.00 12.95
CA LEU A 155 -17.80 -9.26 12.96
C LEU A 155 -17.44 -8.72 11.55
N ASN A 156 -17.74 -9.48 10.50
CA ASN A 156 -17.54 -9.04 9.13
C ASN A 156 -18.53 -7.92 8.73
N LEU A 157 -19.79 -8.01 9.15
CA LEU A 157 -20.77 -6.93 8.97
C LEU A 157 -20.37 -5.65 9.71
N TYR A 158 -19.85 -5.80 10.93
CA TYR A 158 -19.25 -4.69 11.68
C TYR A 158 -18.12 -4.02 10.89
N GLU A 159 -17.15 -4.80 10.40
CA GLU A 159 -16.01 -4.27 9.63
C GLU A 159 -16.51 -3.56 8.35
N CYS A 160 -17.48 -4.15 7.64
CA CYS A 160 -18.11 -3.53 6.48
C CYS A 160 -18.73 -2.16 6.82
N ALA A 161 -19.50 -2.09 7.92
CA ALA A 161 -20.12 -0.84 8.33
C ALA A 161 -19.10 0.22 8.75
N MET A 162 -18.05 -0.17 9.47
CA MET A 162 -17.00 0.74 9.92
C MET A 162 -16.18 1.30 8.76
N GLU A 163 -15.83 0.48 7.77
CA GLU A 163 -15.06 0.93 6.60
C GLU A 163 -15.88 1.81 5.64
N LEU A 164 -17.19 1.58 5.53
CA LEU A 164 -18.06 2.47 4.77
C LEU A 164 -18.34 3.79 5.48
N LEU A 165 -18.23 3.86 6.80
CA LEU A 165 -18.47 5.08 7.57
C LEU A 165 -17.32 6.07 7.36
N PRO A 166 -17.54 7.26 6.77
CA PRO A 166 -16.44 8.15 6.42
C PRO A 166 -15.69 8.71 7.65
N ALA A 167 -14.45 8.28 7.87
CA ALA A 167 -13.59 8.78 8.94
C ALA A 167 -12.11 8.93 8.52
N HIS A 168 -11.41 9.79 9.27
CA HIS A 168 -9.96 9.90 9.24
C HIS A 168 -9.41 9.30 10.54
N LEU A 169 -8.70 8.18 10.41
CA LEU A 169 -8.09 7.44 11.50
C LEU A 169 -6.58 7.67 11.50
N PRO A 170 -5.88 7.40 12.62
CA PRO A 170 -4.41 7.44 12.65
C PRO A 170 -3.76 6.53 11.61
N ALA A 171 -4.40 5.42 11.25
CA ALA A 171 -3.92 4.47 10.24
C ALA A 171 -4.23 4.89 8.80
N GLY A 172 -5.05 5.92 8.57
CA GLY A 172 -5.48 6.35 7.24
C GLY A 172 -6.95 6.73 7.17
N LYS A 173 -7.45 6.90 5.95
CA LYS A 173 -8.88 7.11 5.69
C LYS A 173 -9.58 5.75 5.59
N THR A 174 -10.82 5.67 6.07
CA THR A 174 -11.67 4.52 5.76
C THR A 174 -12.01 4.51 4.27
N ASP A 175 -12.38 3.35 3.73
CA ASP A 175 -12.78 3.20 2.32
C ASP A 175 -13.86 4.19 1.91
N GLY A 176 -14.92 4.30 2.72
CA GLY A 176 -16.03 5.22 2.46
C GLY A 176 -15.61 6.69 2.51
N CYS A 177 -14.62 7.02 3.34
CA CYS A 177 -14.04 8.37 3.38
C CYS A 177 -13.26 8.67 2.10
N PHE A 178 -12.39 7.74 1.68
CA PHE A 178 -11.63 7.92 0.44
C PHE A 178 -12.53 7.98 -0.79
N LEU A 179 -13.56 7.13 -0.87
CA LEU A 179 -14.55 7.18 -1.95
C LEU A 179 -15.30 8.51 -1.98
N ARG A 180 -15.78 8.98 -0.83
CA ARG A 180 -16.47 10.27 -0.74
C ARG A 180 -15.56 11.40 -1.21
N ASP A 181 -14.31 11.42 -0.74
CA ASP A 181 -13.34 12.45 -1.10
C ASP A 181 -13.01 12.40 -2.60
N LEU A 182 -12.93 11.21 -3.23
CA LEU A 182 -12.79 11.04 -4.68
C LEU A 182 -14.00 11.62 -5.44
N MET A 183 -15.21 11.32 -4.99
CA MET A 183 -16.44 11.83 -5.61
C MET A 183 -16.59 13.34 -5.47
N GLN A 184 -16.17 13.90 -4.34
CA GLN A 184 -16.20 15.33 -4.04
C GLN A 184 -15.03 16.10 -4.66
N LYS A 185 -14.05 15.40 -5.25
CA LYS A 185 -12.81 15.99 -5.80
C LYS A 185 -12.06 16.80 -4.75
N GLU A 186 -12.01 16.28 -3.54
CA GLU A 186 -11.18 16.84 -2.48
C GLU A 186 -9.71 16.82 -2.89
N ALA A 187 -8.96 17.86 -2.50
CA ALA A 187 -7.60 18.10 -2.98
C ALA A 187 -6.66 16.87 -2.85
N GLY A 188 -6.64 16.22 -1.68
CA GLY A 188 -5.85 15.01 -1.45
C GLY A 188 -6.27 13.82 -2.32
N ALA A 189 -7.58 13.67 -2.58
CA ALA A 189 -8.09 12.60 -3.44
C ALA A 189 -7.79 12.86 -4.91
N CYS A 190 -7.79 14.12 -5.36
CA CYS A 190 -7.29 14.49 -6.69
C CYS A 190 -5.80 14.14 -6.84
N ASN A 191 -4.98 14.41 -5.82
CA ASN A 191 -3.56 14.06 -5.84
C ASN A 191 -3.36 12.55 -5.89
N ALA A 192 -4.08 11.79 -5.05
CA ALA A 192 -4.04 10.33 -5.07
C ALA A 192 -4.49 9.76 -6.44
N TYR A 193 -5.54 10.33 -7.03
CA TYR A 193 -5.99 9.95 -8.37
C TYR A 193 -4.91 10.21 -9.44
N ALA A 194 -4.23 11.36 -9.40
CA ALA A 194 -3.12 11.68 -10.29
C ALA A 194 -1.95 10.68 -10.14
N VAL A 195 -1.63 10.26 -8.90
CA VAL A 195 -0.64 9.20 -8.65
C VAL A 195 -1.06 7.88 -9.30
N PHE A 196 -2.30 7.44 -9.07
CA PHE A 196 -2.83 6.22 -9.69
C PHE A 196 -2.82 6.29 -11.22
N GLU A 197 -3.18 7.45 -11.77
CA GLU A 197 -3.18 7.67 -13.22
C GLU A 197 -1.76 7.64 -13.79
N ALA A 198 -0.79 8.24 -13.12
CA ALA A 198 0.62 8.19 -13.50
C ALA A 198 1.17 6.77 -13.44
N GLN A 199 0.91 6.04 -12.36
CA GLN A 199 1.25 4.62 -12.23
C GLN A 199 0.60 3.77 -13.33
N SER A 200 -0.64 4.10 -13.72
CA SER A 200 -1.36 3.40 -14.79
C SER A 200 -0.66 3.49 -16.14
N LEU A 201 -0.04 4.64 -16.42
CA LEU A 201 0.75 4.90 -17.61
C LEU A 201 2.11 4.22 -17.51
N LEU A 202 2.79 4.36 -16.37
CA LEU A 202 4.11 3.77 -16.12
C LEU A 202 4.09 2.24 -16.02
N ALA A 203 2.93 1.62 -15.81
CA ALA A 203 2.79 0.16 -15.79
C ALA A 203 3.34 -0.50 -17.07
N LYS A 204 3.16 0.15 -18.24
CA LYS A 204 3.64 -0.30 -19.57
C LYS A 204 4.28 0.81 -20.41
N GLY A 205 4.45 2.00 -19.83
CA GLY A 205 4.97 3.18 -20.49
C GLY A 205 6.33 3.59 -19.92
N SER A 206 6.68 4.84 -20.18
CA SER A 206 7.95 5.44 -19.78
C SER A 206 7.71 6.82 -19.15
N PHE A 207 8.58 7.22 -18.24
CA PHE A 207 8.61 8.55 -17.66
C PHE A 207 8.77 9.65 -18.71
N SER A 208 9.50 9.39 -19.80
CA SER A 208 9.65 10.35 -20.91
C SER A 208 8.31 10.72 -21.57
N THR A 209 7.36 9.78 -21.56
CA THR A 209 6.01 9.96 -22.14
C THR A 209 4.96 10.42 -21.12
N LEU A 210 5.34 10.55 -19.84
CA LEU A 210 4.43 10.91 -18.78
C LEU A 210 4.09 12.41 -18.85
N PRO A 211 2.81 12.79 -19.03
CA PRO A 211 2.43 14.20 -19.16
C PRO A 211 2.82 15.00 -17.93
N ARG A 212 3.48 16.15 -18.13
CA ARG A 212 3.85 17.05 -17.03
C ARG A 212 2.62 17.54 -16.26
N SER A 213 1.57 17.96 -16.97
CA SER A 213 0.32 18.43 -16.34
C SER A 213 -0.27 17.43 -15.33
N LEU A 214 -0.14 16.13 -15.57
CA LEU A 214 -0.64 15.09 -14.66
C LEU A 214 0.04 15.14 -13.28
N LEU A 215 1.30 15.57 -13.22
CA LEU A 215 2.06 15.63 -11.99
C LEU A 215 2.06 17.02 -11.35
N TYR A 216 1.93 18.10 -12.14
CA TYR A 216 2.10 19.47 -11.66
C TYR A 216 0.78 20.25 -11.54
N ASP A 217 -0.22 19.94 -12.37
CA ASP A 217 -1.51 20.65 -12.39
C ASP A 217 -2.50 19.99 -11.42
N VAL A 218 -2.06 19.80 -10.18
CA VAL A 218 -2.80 19.16 -9.10
C VAL A 218 -2.94 20.10 -7.90
N PRO A 219 -4.02 19.98 -7.11
CA PRO A 219 -4.21 20.82 -5.93
C PRO A 219 -3.03 20.79 -4.95
N VAL A 220 -2.76 21.95 -4.33
CA VAL A 220 -1.80 22.04 -3.23
C VAL A 220 -2.41 21.38 -2.01
N VAL A 221 -1.67 20.44 -1.41
CA VAL A 221 -2.06 19.70 -0.21
C VAL A 221 -0.95 19.80 0.82
N ARG A 222 -1.20 19.28 2.02
CA ARG A 222 -0.18 19.18 3.06
C ARG A 222 0.94 18.25 2.63
N GLU A 223 2.15 18.52 3.07
CA GLU A 223 3.33 17.79 2.63
C GLU A 223 3.52 16.44 3.33
N ASP A 224 2.83 16.24 4.45
CA ASP A 224 2.70 14.96 5.16
C ASP A 224 1.64 14.04 4.53
N ASP A 225 0.94 14.48 3.46
CA ASP A 225 0.00 13.64 2.73
C ASP A 225 0.76 12.58 1.90
N PRO A 226 0.44 11.28 2.03
CA PRO A 226 1.10 10.22 1.25
C PRO A 226 1.04 10.41 -0.27
N ALA A 227 -0.05 11.01 -0.78
CA ALA A 227 -0.18 11.31 -2.20
C ALA A 227 0.80 12.42 -2.64
N PHE A 228 1.09 13.38 -1.76
CA PHE A 228 2.08 14.42 -2.04
C PHE A 228 3.50 13.85 -2.16
N LEU A 229 3.90 12.99 -1.22
CA LEU A 229 5.21 12.32 -1.26
C LEU A 229 5.36 11.44 -2.50
N SER A 230 4.31 10.70 -2.85
CA SER A 230 4.25 9.90 -4.08
C SER A 230 4.36 10.76 -5.34
N LEU A 231 3.69 11.92 -5.39
CA LEU A 231 3.81 12.87 -6.49
C LEU A 231 5.21 13.46 -6.60
N LEU A 232 5.85 13.84 -5.48
CA LEU A 232 7.23 14.34 -5.48
C LEU A 232 8.20 13.29 -6.03
N SER A 233 8.05 12.04 -5.61
CA SER A 233 8.83 10.91 -6.13
C SER A 233 8.67 10.76 -7.65
N LEU A 234 7.43 10.80 -8.17
CA LEU A 234 7.16 10.76 -9.60
C LEU A 234 7.70 11.97 -10.37
N ARG A 235 7.60 13.18 -9.80
CA ARG A 235 8.15 14.42 -10.39
C ARG A 235 9.66 14.35 -10.50
N MET A 236 10.33 13.90 -9.44
CA MET A 236 11.78 13.71 -9.41
C MET A 236 12.23 12.73 -10.49
N MET A 237 11.63 11.53 -10.56
CA MET A 237 12.00 10.52 -11.57
C MET A 237 11.74 11.00 -13.00
N ARG A 238 10.59 11.63 -13.24
CA ARG A 238 10.26 12.20 -14.56
C ARG A 238 11.28 13.26 -14.97
N ALA A 239 11.52 14.24 -14.10
CA ALA A 239 12.41 15.36 -14.39
C ALA A 239 13.86 14.88 -14.59
N ALA A 240 14.32 13.92 -13.79
CA ALA A 240 15.65 13.34 -13.95
C ALA A 240 15.82 12.63 -15.30
N ILE A 241 14.86 11.79 -15.70
CA ILE A 241 14.88 11.11 -17.02
C ILE A 241 14.77 12.10 -18.18
N ALA A 242 14.02 13.19 -18.00
CA ALA A 242 13.90 14.27 -18.99
C ALA A 242 15.09 15.25 -18.98
N GLU A 243 16.10 15.04 -18.14
CA GLU A 243 17.25 15.95 -17.93
C GLU A 243 16.83 17.38 -17.53
N GLU A 244 15.66 17.54 -16.90
CA GLU A 244 15.13 18.78 -16.35
C GLU A 244 15.79 19.06 -14.97
N ARG A 245 17.07 19.46 -14.99
CA ARG A 245 17.95 19.57 -13.81
C ARG A 245 17.32 20.27 -12.60
N GLU A 246 16.77 21.47 -12.79
CA GLU A 246 16.24 22.27 -11.67
C GLU A 246 15.04 21.59 -11.01
N ASP A 247 14.12 21.07 -11.81
CA ASP A 247 12.93 20.37 -11.31
C ASP A 247 13.30 19.07 -10.59
N ALA A 248 14.25 18.31 -11.14
CA ALA A 248 14.74 17.07 -10.53
C ALA A 248 15.37 17.35 -9.16
N LEU A 249 16.25 18.36 -9.07
CA LEU A 249 16.89 18.75 -7.82
C LEU A 249 15.90 19.30 -6.80
N ASN A 250 14.95 20.15 -7.21
CA ASN A 250 13.96 20.71 -6.30
C ASN A 250 13.06 19.61 -5.71
N ALA A 251 12.59 18.67 -6.55
CA ALA A 251 11.81 17.54 -6.09
C ALA A 251 12.62 16.61 -5.17
N ALA A 252 13.86 16.27 -5.53
CA ALA A 252 14.73 15.42 -4.73
C ALA A 252 15.07 16.05 -3.36
N LYS A 253 15.39 17.35 -3.32
CA LYS A 253 15.65 18.06 -2.05
C LYS A 253 14.44 18.02 -1.14
N ARG A 254 13.25 18.32 -1.70
CA ARG A 254 12.03 18.36 -0.91
C ARG A 254 11.66 16.97 -0.40
N LEU A 255 11.77 15.96 -1.26
CA LEU A 255 11.47 14.58 -0.91
C LEU A 255 12.45 14.01 0.13
N TYR A 256 13.75 14.29 0.00
CA TYR A 256 14.77 13.89 0.97
C TYR A 256 14.51 14.51 2.35
N ALA A 257 14.12 15.78 2.41
CA ALA A 257 13.78 16.46 3.66
C ALA A 257 12.51 15.91 4.33
N LEU A 258 11.66 15.20 3.58
CA LEU A 258 10.39 14.64 4.07
C LEU A 258 10.46 13.12 4.26
N SER A 259 11.63 12.49 4.12
CA SER A 259 11.76 11.02 4.22
C SER A 259 11.40 10.48 5.60
N GLU A 260 11.38 11.31 6.64
CA GLU A 260 10.95 10.94 7.99
C GLU A 260 9.47 10.53 8.07
N TYR A 261 8.63 10.98 7.14
CA TYR A 261 7.21 10.61 7.07
C TYR A 261 7.00 9.24 6.41
N LEU A 262 8.05 8.62 5.87
CA LEU A 262 7.97 7.34 5.17
C LEU A 262 8.32 6.17 6.10
N PRO A 263 7.70 4.99 5.90
CA PRO A 263 8.15 3.75 6.52
C PRO A 263 9.65 3.48 6.26
N PRO A 264 10.39 2.80 7.16
CA PRO A 264 11.85 2.70 7.07
C PRO A 264 12.42 2.17 5.74
N ILE A 265 11.75 1.21 5.10
CA ILE A 265 12.19 0.66 3.80
C ILE A 265 11.96 1.68 2.68
N GLU A 266 10.82 2.35 2.68
CA GLU A 266 10.44 3.36 1.68
C GLU A 266 11.28 4.62 1.85
N ALA A 267 11.62 4.99 3.09
CA ALA A 267 12.58 6.04 3.41
C ALA A 267 13.97 5.73 2.84
N TYR A 268 14.45 4.49 2.98
CA TYR A 268 15.71 4.06 2.39
C TYR A 268 15.69 4.14 0.86
N GLU A 269 14.65 3.60 0.21
CA GLU A 269 14.48 3.65 -1.25
C GLU A 269 14.48 5.09 -1.76
N THR A 270 13.69 5.95 -1.10
CA THR A 270 13.56 7.36 -1.42
C THR A 270 14.88 8.10 -1.26
N ALA A 271 15.60 7.88 -0.15
CA ALA A 271 16.90 8.49 0.07
C ALA A 271 17.92 8.04 -0.99
N ALA A 272 17.94 6.75 -1.32
CA ALA A 272 18.80 6.21 -2.37
C ALA A 272 18.51 6.84 -3.75
N ASP A 273 17.24 7.02 -4.10
CA ASP A 273 16.84 7.72 -5.33
C ASP A 273 17.31 9.18 -5.33
N CYS A 274 17.04 9.92 -4.25
CA CYS A 274 17.44 11.33 -4.12
C CYS A 274 18.95 11.51 -4.23
N ILE A 275 19.75 10.63 -3.62
CA ILE A 275 21.22 10.70 -3.66
C ILE A 275 21.74 10.46 -5.07
N CYS A 276 21.16 9.52 -5.82
CA CYS A 276 21.53 9.32 -7.22
C CYS A 276 21.26 10.60 -8.05
N VAL A 277 20.11 11.26 -7.82
CA VAL A 277 19.77 12.55 -8.46
C VAL A 277 20.75 13.66 -8.06
N PHE A 278 21.05 13.80 -6.77
CA PHE A 278 22.02 14.79 -6.29
C PHE A 278 23.40 14.57 -6.91
N SER A 279 23.85 13.32 -6.95
CA SER A 279 25.13 12.92 -7.53
C SER A 279 25.20 13.22 -9.02
N ARG A 280 24.16 12.87 -9.79
CA ARG A 280 24.10 13.09 -11.25
C ARG A 280 24.09 14.57 -11.63
N PHE A 281 23.37 15.39 -10.88
CA PHE A 281 23.23 16.83 -11.17
C PHE A 281 24.18 17.73 -10.37
N GLY A 282 25.17 17.12 -9.70
CA GLY A 282 26.25 17.81 -9.00
C GLY A 282 25.78 18.65 -7.81
N TYR A 283 24.69 18.27 -7.14
CA TYR A 283 24.26 18.91 -5.91
C TYR A 283 25.13 18.44 -4.75
N LYS A 284 25.77 19.40 -4.07
CA LYS A 284 26.64 19.16 -2.92
C LYS A 284 26.06 19.84 -1.70
N ASP A 285 25.82 19.04 -0.66
CA ASP A 285 25.34 19.51 0.64
C ASP A 285 25.92 18.59 1.71
N ALA A 286 26.56 19.16 2.73
CA ALA A 286 27.24 18.41 3.79
C ALA A 286 26.27 17.59 4.66
N SER A 287 24.98 17.92 4.63
CA SER A 287 23.93 17.17 5.33
C SER A 287 23.54 15.87 4.64
N ILE A 288 23.84 15.70 3.35
CA ILE A 288 23.49 14.47 2.62
C ILE A 288 24.35 13.32 3.12
N ARG A 289 23.68 12.28 3.60
CA ARG A 289 24.31 11.02 4.02
C ARG A 289 23.77 9.87 3.20
N LEU A 290 24.62 8.87 2.96
CA LEU A 290 24.16 7.57 2.47
C LEU A 290 23.17 6.99 3.48
N PRO A 291 22.07 6.38 3.01
CA PRO A 291 21.05 5.86 3.90
C PRO A 291 21.62 4.67 4.70
N GLU A 292 21.31 4.63 5.99
CA GLU A 292 21.79 3.57 6.88
C GLU A 292 21.23 2.20 6.49
N GLU A 293 22.08 1.18 6.56
CA GLU A 293 21.70 -0.19 6.22
C GLU A 293 20.87 -0.82 7.36
N GLY A 294 19.56 -0.92 7.14
CA GLY A 294 18.63 -1.57 8.08
C GLY A 294 18.46 -3.08 7.85
N LYS A 295 17.70 -3.72 8.75
CA LYS A 295 17.27 -5.11 8.57
C LYS A 295 16.46 -5.26 7.28
N ASN A 296 16.67 -6.37 6.55
CA ASN A 296 15.98 -6.71 5.30
C ASN A 296 16.26 -5.80 4.09
N MET A 297 17.21 -4.85 4.16
CA MET A 297 17.44 -3.93 3.05
C MET A 297 17.98 -4.60 1.78
N SER A 298 18.61 -5.77 1.92
CA SER A 298 19.01 -6.62 0.79
C SER A 298 17.86 -7.16 -0.08
N LYS A 299 16.60 -6.98 0.36
CA LYS A 299 15.40 -7.26 -0.45
C LYS A 299 15.07 -6.12 -1.42
N CYS A 300 15.53 -4.91 -1.15
CA CYS A 300 15.28 -3.72 -1.97
C CYS A 300 16.23 -3.67 -3.17
N VAL A 301 15.73 -3.21 -4.32
CA VAL A 301 16.57 -3.00 -5.54
C VAL A 301 17.52 -1.83 -5.35
N ALA A 302 17.05 -0.74 -4.74
CA ALA A 302 17.87 0.46 -4.46
C ALA A 302 19.07 0.14 -3.56
N PHE A 303 18.96 -0.83 -2.64
CA PHE A 303 20.11 -1.27 -1.83
C PHE A 303 21.27 -1.77 -2.69
N TRP A 304 20.97 -2.65 -3.66
CA TRP A 304 22.00 -3.19 -4.56
C TRP A 304 22.56 -2.11 -5.48
N ARG A 305 21.71 -1.17 -5.94
CA ARG A 305 22.16 0.02 -6.66
C ARG A 305 23.15 0.85 -5.85
N MET A 306 22.83 1.18 -4.60
CA MET A 306 23.71 1.95 -3.72
C MET A 306 25.04 1.24 -3.45
N LYS A 307 25.01 -0.08 -3.22
CA LYS A 307 26.23 -0.89 -3.10
C LYS A 307 27.08 -0.88 -4.37
N THR A 308 26.45 -0.89 -5.55
CA THR A 308 27.17 -0.80 -6.83
C THR A 308 27.80 0.57 -7.05
N LEU A 309 27.09 1.64 -6.76
CA LEU A 309 27.52 3.01 -7.06
C LEU A 309 28.50 3.56 -6.00
N PHE A 310 28.24 3.27 -4.72
CA PHE A 310 28.92 3.91 -3.59
C PHE A 310 29.59 2.90 -2.63
N GLY A 311 29.40 1.59 -2.83
CA GLY A 311 30.03 0.57 -1.99
C GLY A 311 31.53 0.38 -2.24
N PRO A 312 32.22 -0.44 -1.42
CA PRO A 312 33.62 -0.78 -1.61
C PRO A 312 33.87 -1.45 -2.96
N GLU A 313 34.98 -1.12 -3.63
CA GLU A 313 35.28 -1.60 -5.00
C GLU A 313 35.18 -3.12 -5.14
N GLY A 314 35.67 -3.88 -4.14
CA GLY A 314 35.63 -5.34 -4.14
C GLY A 314 34.22 -5.95 -4.12
N GLU A 315 33.20 -5.20 -3.70
CA GLU A 315 31.81 -5.68 -3.62
C GLU A 315 30.95 -5.25 -4.81
N ARG A 316 31.36 -4.21 -5.55
CA ARG A 316 30.56 -3.57 -6.60
C ARG A 316 30.13 -4.53 -7.70
N LEU A 317 31.00 -5.45 -8.11
CA LEU A 317 30.72 -6.41 -9.18
C LEU A 317 29.58 -7.38 -8.81
N ASN A 318 29.62 -7.91 -7.59
CA ASN A 318 28.59 -8.83 -7.10
C ASN A 318 27.27 -8.08 -6.87
N ALA A 319 27.34 -6.87 -6.30
CA ALA A 319 26.19 -6.00 -6.13
C ALA A 319 25.52 -5.68 -7.47
N ARG A 320 26.31 -5.39 -8.52
CA ARG A 320 25.80 -5.06 -9.85
C ARG A 320 25.03 -6.22 -10.47
N LYS A 321 25.60 -7.43 -10.44
CA LYS A 321 24.90 -8.63 -10.93
C LYS A 321 23.56 -8.85 -10.21
N ARG A 322 23.52 -8.53 -8.91
CA ARG A 322 22.30 -8.66 -8.13
C ARG A 322 21.28 -7.57 -8.46
N TRP A 323 21.72 -6.33 -8.60
CA TRP A 323 20.91 -5.20 -9.05
C TRP A 323 20.26 -5.47 -10.40
N GLU A 324 21.04 -5.85 -11.42
CA GLU A 324 20.53 -6.19 -12.76
C GLU A 324 19.46 -7.30 -12.74
N LYS A 325 19.66 -8.31 -11.89
CA LYS A 325 18.72 -9.42 -11.73
C LYS A 325 17.41 -9.00 -11.06
N ASP A 326 17.47 -8.12 -10.07
CA ASP A 326 16.30 -7.69 -9.30
C ASP A 326 15.57 -6.52 -9.97
N ALA A 327 16.26 -5.64 -10.71
CA ALA A 327 15.65 -4.61 -11.55
C ALA A 327 14.72 -5.22 -12.61
N LYS A 328 15.14 -6.28 -13.31
CA LYS A 328 14.32 -7.01 -14.31
C LYS A 328 13.01 -7.58 -13.75
N LYS A 329 12.93 -7.72 -12.43
CA LYS A 329 11.78 -8.26 -11.71
C LYS A 329 10.79 -7.19 -11.26
N LEU A 330 11.12 -5.90 -11.34
CA LEU A 330 10.21 -4.84 -10.92
C LEU A 330 8.89 -4.91 -11.70
N PRO A 331 7.73 -4.72 -11.05
CA PRO A 331 6.42 -4.96 -11.66
C PRO A 331 6.05 -3.91 -12.72
N MET A 332 6.44 -2.65 -12.55
CA MET A 332 6.14 -1.57 -13.49
C MET A 332 7.27 -1.32 -14.48
N GLN A 333 6.93 -0.93 -15.72
CA GLN A 333 7.94 -0.57 -16.72
C GLN A 333 8.72 0.69 -16.34
N GLY A 334 8.04 1.72 -15.81
CA GLY A 334 8.70 2.93 -15.32
C GLY A 334 9.73 2.65 -14.21
N GLN A 335 9.46 1.70 -13.31
CA GLN A 335 10.45 1.28 -12.31
C GLN A 335 11.68 0.63 -12.95
N ARG A 336 11.48 -0.23 -13.96
CA ARG A 336 12.60 -0.83 -14.69
C ARG A 336 13.40 0.21 -15.47
N GLU A 337 12.71 1.16 -16.08
CA GLU A 337 13.34 2.31 -16.77
C GLU A 337 14.18 3.13 -15.79
N TRP A 338 13.66 3.43 -14.60
CA TRP A 338 14.40 4.15 -13.56
C TRP A 338 15.69 3.45 -13.16
N GLU A 339 15.66 2.14 -12.95
CA GLU A 339 16.88 1.38 -12.65
C GLU A 339 17.85 1.32 -13.84
N ASN A 340 17.34 1.13 -15.05
CA ASN A 340 18.16 1.09 -16.26
C ASN A 340 18.83 2.44 -16.53
N PHE A 341 18.11 3.54 -16.32
CA PHE A 341 18.66 4.90 -16.41
C PHE A 341 19.91 5.03 -15.54
N TRP A 342 19.85 4.58 -14.28
CA TRP A 342 21.03 4.60 -13.41
C TRP A 342 22.14 3.64 -13.82
N MET A 343 21.81 2.49 -14.41
CA MET A 343 22.83 1.57 -14.94
C MET A 343 23.61 2.18 -16.11
N GLU A 344 22.92 2.92 -16.99
CA GLU A 344 23.54 3.62 -18.11
C GLU A 344 24.44 4.78 -17.62
N GLN A 345 24.05 5.43 -16.53
CA GLN A 345 24.71 6.61 -15.96
C GLN A 345 25.79 6.30 -14.91
N MET A 346 26.15 5.02 -14.69
CA MET A 346 27.11 4.62 -13.65
C MET A 346 28.46 5.33 -13.72
N GLY A 347 28.94 5.65 -14.94
CA GLY A 347 30.21 6.35 -15.16
C GLY A 347 30.21 7.80 -14.67
N GLU A 348 29.05 8.45 -14.61
CA GLU A 348 28.91 9.87 -14.23
C GLU A 348 28.69 10.06 -12.71
N ILE A 349 28.15 9.05 -12.04
CA ILE A 349 27.75 9.11 -10.62
C ILE A 349 28.91 8.73 -9.69
N GLY A 350 29.72 7.75 -10.07
CA GLY A 350 30.79 7.18 -9.24
C GLY A 350 31.90 8.16 -8.83
N GLY A 351 31.93 9.37 -9.40
CA GLY A 351 32.95 10.40 -9.12
C GLY A 351 32.49 11.61 -8.31
N SER A 352 31.19 11.81 -8.03
CA SER A 352 30.68 13.13 -7.58
C SER A 352 30.37 13.29 -6.09
N LEU A 353 30.27 12.21 -5.32
CA LEU A 353 29.99 12.25 -3.87
C LEU A 353 31.21 11.94 -2.96
N GLY A 354 32.43 12.01 -3.51
CA GLY A 354 33.65 11.78 -2.71
C GLY A 354 34.95 12.04 -3.45
N ARG A 355 35.28 13.32 -3.63
CA ARG A 355 36.53 13.90 -3.10
C ARG A 355 36.15 15.11 -2.25
#